data_AF-A0A1Y0VWA0-F1
#
_entry.id   AF-A0A1Y0VWA0-F1
#
_cell.length_a   1.000
_cell.length_b   1.000
_cell.length_c   1.000
_cell.angle_alpha   90.00
_cell.angle_beta   90.00
_cell.angle_gamma   90.00
#
_symmetry.space_group_name_H-M   'P 1'
#
loop_
_entity.id
_entity.type
_entity.pdbx_description
1 polymer ?
#
loop_
_entity_poly.entity_id
_entity_poly.type
_entity_poly.pdbx_seq_one_letter_code
_entity_poly.pdbx_strand_id
1 'polypeptide(L)'
;MSELEQKLEGICFYEQPIFLIDAAEKEEKKVIGSELLLRKTGGENRFPAMLYKEYMRDDASNLVFCTWLVKNIIEIINDNPGIQYSFNLDPQQLLYDSTFEAMKGLIPYCDRVMIEVTESIPSNRDIDQYFNYSVRDQIKRIHEMGFSVAVDDVSSGMNSFNAVR
;
A
#
# COMPACT_ATOMS: atom_id res chain seq x y z
N MET A 1 -5.33 15.65 -19.49
CA MET A 1 -5.51 14.72 -18.36
C MET A 1 -6.71 13.83 -18.66
N SER A 2 -6.52 12.52 -18.60
CA SER A 2 -7.58 11.51 -18.72
C SER A 2 -8.62 11.66 -17.61
N GLU A 3 -9.80 11.06 -17.78
CA GLU A 3 -10.85 11.06 -16.75
C GLU A 3 -10.36 10.43 -15.43
N LEU A 4 -9.55 9.38 -15.51
CA LEU A 4 -8.94 8.73 -14.35
C LEU A 4 -7.96 9.66 -13.62
N GLU A 5 -7.14 10.42 -14.35
CA GLU A 5 -6.21 11.38 -13.73
C GLU A 5 -6.96 12.50 -12.98
N GLN A 6 -8.08 12.98 -13.51
CA GLN A 6 -8.89 14.01 -12.83
C GLN A 6 -9.50 13.49 -11.53
N LYS A 7 -9.90 12.21 -11.48
CA LYS A 7 -10.46 11.59 -10.27
C LYS A 7 -9.45 11.52 -9.11
N LEU A 8 -8.14 11.60 -9.38
CA LEU A 8 -7.11 11.63 -8.34
C LEU A 8 -7.14 12.91 -7.49
N GLU A 9 -7.72 14.01 -7.99
CA GLU A 9 -7.95 15.23 -7.18
C GLU A 9 -8.97 15.00 -6.05
N GLY A 10 -9.77 13.94 -6.18
CA GLY A 10 -10.78 13.52 -5.21
C GLY A 10 -10.23 12.70 -4.04
N ILE A 11 -8.92 12.44 -3.98
CA ILE A 11 -8.30 11.59 -2.94
C ILE A 11 -7.04 12.23 -2.34
N CYS A 12 -6.74 11.86 -1.10
CA CYS A 12 -5.56 12.31 -0.37
C CYS A 12 -5.09 11.24 0.63
N PHE A 13 -3.92 11.47 1.23
CA PHE A 13 -3.43 10.67 2.35
C PHE A 13 -3.77 11.30 3.70
N TYR A 14 -4.14 10.45 4.64
CA TYR A 14 -4.12 10.75 6.07
C TYR A 14 -2.95 10.00 6.69
N GLU A 15 -2.26 10.63 7.63
CA GLU A 15 -1.17 10.01 8.37
C GLU A 15 -1.68 9.48 9.71
N GLN A 16 -1.58 8.17 9.93
CA GLN A 16 -1.89 7.55 11.20
C GLN A 16 -0.58 7.20 11.94
N PRO A 17 -0.26 7.88 13.06
CA PRO A 17 0.99 7.64 13.77
C PRO A 17 1.03 6.25 14.42
N ILE A 18 2.18 5.59 14.30
CA ILE A 18 2.49 4.31 14.93
C ILE A 18 3.27 4.58 16.21
N PHE A 19 2.73 4.17 17.34
CA PHE A 19 3.34 4.35 18.66
C PHE A 19 4.02 3.07 19.13
N LEU A 20 5.27 3.19 19.58
CA LEU A 20 5.93 2.12 20.32
C LEU A 20 5.25 1.96 21.68
N ILE A 21 4.81 0.74 21.99
CA ILE A 21 4.27 0.37 23.30
C ILE A 21 5.32 -0.48 24.00
N ASP A 22 6.08 0.12 24.90
CA ASP A 22 6.97 -0.61 25.81
C ASP A 22 6.27 -0.79 27.16
N ALA A 23 6.18 -2.03 27.64
CA ALA A 23 5.58 -2.35 28.93
C ALA A 23 6.40 -1.79 30.12
N ALA A 24 7.67 -1.43 29.92
CA ALA A 24 8.56 -0.89 30.93
C ALA A 24 8.54 0.64 31.03
N GLU A 25 8.19 1.36 29.95
CA GLU A 25 8.19 2.83 29.93
C GLU A 25 6.80 3.37 30.28
N LYS A 26 6.70 4.08 31.42
CA LYS A 26 5.41 4.53 31.96
C LYS A 26 4.88 5.86 31.41
N GLU A 27 5.66 6.69 30.70
CA GLU A 27 5.24 8.08 30.49
C GLU A 27 5.43 8.71 29.10
N GLU A 28 6.25 8.19 28.17
CA GLU A 28 6.33 8.79 26.82
C GLU A 28 6.02 7.79 25.70
N LYS A 29 4.90 8.03 25.01
CA LYS A 29 4.55 7.31 23.78
C LYS A 29 5.45 7.81 22.66
N LYS A 30 6.47 7.02 22.29
CA LYS A 30 7.35 7.32 21.16
C LYS A 30 6.67 6.98 19.84
N VAL A 31 6.51 7.96 18.95
CA VAL A 31 6.13 7.72 17.56
C VAL A 31 7.33 7.13 16.82
N ILE A 32 7.13 5.99 16.17
CA ILE A 32 8.19 5.29 15.41
C ILE A 32 7.98 5.35 13.90
N GLY A 33 6.81 5.80 13.45
CA GLY A 33 6.48 5.97 12.05
C GLY A 33 5.02 6.40 11.88
N SER A 34 4.57 6.44 10.63
CA SER A 34 3.19 6.72 10.27
C SER A 34 2.71 5.82 9.13
N GLU A 35 1.50 5.30 9.24
CA GLU A 35 0.81 4.62 8.14
C GLU A 35 0.08 5.65 7.27
N LEU A 36 0.27 5.55 5.95
CA LEU A 36 -0.40 6.39 4.96
C LEU A 36 -1.70 5.75 4.50
N LEU A 37 -2.81 6.44 4.80
CA LEU A 37 -4.15 5.94 4.60
C LEU A 37 -4.89 6.73 3.52
N LEU A 38 -5.36 6.04 2.48
CA LEU A 38 -6.08 6.68 1.38
C LEU A 38 -7.48 7.14 1.82
N ARG A 39 -7.83 8.40 1.54
CA ARG A 39 -9.11 9.03 1.89
C ARG A 39 -9.68 9.86 0.74
N LYS A 40 -10.97 10.12 0.78
CA LYS A 40 -11.62 11.12 -0.10
C LYS A 40 -11.30 12.53 0.38
N THR A 41 -11.04 13.46 -0.54
CA THR A 41 -10.92 14.88 -0.23
C THR A 41 -12.29 15.49 0.10
N GLY A 42 -12.31 16.45 1.04
CA GLY A 42 -13.48 17.30 1.29
C GLY A 42 -14.76 16.60 1.81
N GLY A 43 -14.67 15.35 2.29
CA GLY A 43 -15.83 14.56 2.72
C GLY A 43 -15.59 13.76 3.99
N GLU A 44 -16.42 12.74 4.21
CA GLU A 44 -16.25 11.79 5.32
C GLU A 44 -14.88 11.11 5.25
N ASN A 45 -14.19 11.02 6.39
CA ASN A 45 -12.91 10.33 6.55
C ASN A 45 -13.06 8.82 6.32
N ARG A 46 -13.16 8.42 5.04
CA ARG A 46 -13.38 7.03 4.61
C ARG A 46 -12.51 6.67 3.42
N PHE A 47 -12.14 5.40 3.37
CA PHE A 47 -11.44 4.81 2.22
C PHE A 47 -12.30 4.90 0.94
N PRO A 48 -11.76 5.36 -0.19
CA PRO A 48 -12.50 5.56 -1.44
C PRO A 48 -12.71 4.25 -2.23
N ALA A 49 -13.31 3.22 -1.62
CA ALA A 49 -13.36 1.86 -2.16
C ALA A 49 -13.86 1.75 -3.61
N MET A 50 -14.93 2.46 -3.98
CA MET A 50 -15.48 2.42 -5.34
C MET A 50 -14.52 2.99 -6.38
N LEU A 51 -13.88 4.11 -6.06
CA LEU A 51 -12.90 4.74 -6.94
C LEU A 51 -11.61 3.89 -7.02
N TYR A 52 -11.17 3.34 -5.89
CA TYR A 52 -10.01 2.47 -5.83
C TYR A 52 -10.17 1.22 -6.71
N LYS A 53 -11.38 0.63 -6.76
CA LYS A 53 -11.70 -0.46 -7.69
C LYS A 53 -11.58 -0.06 -9.17
N GLU A 54 -11.83 1.19 -9.54
CA GLU A 54 -11.64 1.65 -10.92
C GLU A 54 -10.17 1.60 -11.34
N TYR A 55 -9.27 1.98 -10.43
CA TYR A 55 -7.83 1.91 -10.67
C TYR A 55 -7.30 0.48 -10.70
N MET A 56 -7.85 -0.44 -9.93
CA MET A 56 -7.41 -1.84 -9.93
C MET A 56 -8.01 -2.68 -11.07
N ARG A 57 -8.85 -2.10 -11.94
CA ARG A 57 -9.56 -2.84 -12.99
C ARG A 57 -8.61 -3.53 -13.98
N ASP A 58 -7.56 -2.83 -14.38
CA ASP A 58 -6.59 -3.28 -15.38
C ASP A 58 -5.22 -2.62 -15.14
N ASP A 59 -4.18 -3.16 -15.77
CA ASP A 59 -2.79 -2.70 -15.59
C ASP A 59 -2.59 -1.22 -15.98
N ALA A 60 -3.30 -0.74 -17.00
CA ALA A 60 -3.21 0.65 -17.45
C ALA A 60 -3.81 1.63 -16.42
N SER A 61 -4.96 1.28 -15.85
CA SER A 61 -5.63 2.07 -14.80
C SER A 61 -4.84 2.01 -13.50
N ASN A 62 -4.20 0.87 -13.20
CA ASN A 62 -3.34 0.71 -12.03
C ASN A 62 -2.08 1.56 -12.14
N LEU A 63 -1.48 1.64 -13.33
CA LEU A 63 -0.32 2.52 -13.58
C LEU A 63 -0.62 3.98 -13.24
N VAL A 64 -1.81 4.48 -13.62
CA VAL A 64 -2.23 5.86 -13.30
C VAL A 64 -2.23 6.09 -11.79
N PHE A 65 -2.82 5.15 -11.04
CA PHE A 65 -2.87 5.25 -9.58
C PHE A 65 -1.49 5.10 -8.93
N CYS A 66 -0.70 4.08 -9.30
CA CYS A 66 0.62 3.85 -8.71
C CYS A 66 1.60 4.99 -9.01
N THR A 67 1.50 5.62 -10.18
CA THR A 67 2.30 6.81 -10.50
C THR A 67 1.95 7.98 -9.56
N TRP A 68 0.66 8.20 -9.33
CA TRP A 68 0.21 9.21 -8.36
C TRP A 68 0.62 8.86 -6.93
N LEU A 69 0.45 7.60 -6.52
CA LEU A 69 0.82 7.09 -5.21
C LEU A 69 2.28 7.39 -4.90
N VAL A 70 3.19 6.96 -5.78
CA VAL A 70 4.64 7.14 -5.64
C VAL A 70 5.00 8.62 -5.57
N LYS A 71 4.44 9.45 -6.46
CA LYS A 71 4.70 10.89 -6.45
C LYS A 71 4.35 11.52 -5.10
N ASN A 72 3.15 11.25 -4.59
CA ASN A 72 2.68 11.85 -3.34
C ASN A 72 3.46 11.32 -2.13
N ILE A 73 3.83 10.04 -2.11
CA ILE A 73 4.67 9.47 -1.04
C ILE A 73 6.05 10.16 -1.01
N ILE A 74 6.66 10.40 -2.17
CA ILE A 74 7.94 11.12 -2.26
C ILE A 74 7.82 12.54 -1.69
N GLU A 75 6.75 13.25 -2.03
CA GLU A 75 6.48 14.59 -1.48
C GLU A 75 6.39 14.55 0.06
N ILE A 76 5.60 13.63 0.62
CA ILE A 76 5.44 13.45 2.07
C ILE A 76 6.77 13.13 2.77
N ILE A 77 7.58 12.23 2.19
CA ILE A 77 8.88 11.81 2.75
C ILE A 77 9.88 12.97 2.79
N ASN A 78 9.86 13.83 1.77
CA ASN A 78 10.75 14.97 1.64
C ASN A 78 10.36 16.12 2.58
N ASP A 79 9.06 16.32 2.80
CA ASP A 79 8.56 17.34 3.74
C ASP A 79 8.84 16.97 5.20
N ASN A 80 9.00 15.67 5.50
CA ASN A 80 9.17 15.15 6.86
C ASN A 80 10.43 14.29 6.99
N PRO A 81 11.65 14.88 6.93
CA PRO A 81 12.89 14.13 7.05
C PRO A 81 13.02 13.54 8.47
N GLY A 82 13.00 12.21 8.57
CA GLY A 82 13.18 11.48 9.84
C GLY A 82 12.00 10.60 10.26
N ILE A 83 10.86 10.68 9.57
CA ILE A 83 9.73 9.76 9.77
C ILE A 83 9.87 8.56 8.82
N GLN A 84 9.59 7.36 9.34
CA GLN A 84 9.35 6.15 8.54
C GLN A 84 7.86 6.06 8.20
N TYR A 85 7.58 5.74 6.94
CA TYR A 85 6.21 5.62 6.45
C TYR A 85 5.91 4.19 6.05
N SER A 86 4.66 3.77 6.26
CA SER A 86 4.12 2.58 5.61
C SER A 86 2.93 2.94 4.73
N PHE A 87 2.65 2.13 3.73
CA PHE A 87 1.45 2.28 2.90
C PHE A 87 0.95 0.94 2.41
N ASN A 88 -0.36 0.89 2.18
CA ASN A 88 -1.06 -0.32 1.78
C ASN A 88 -1.00 -0.54 0.26
N LEU A 89 -0.72 -1.79 -0.14
CA LEU A 89 -0.96 -2.32 -1.47
C LEU A 89 -1.96 -3.47 -1.40
N ASP A 90 -3.00 -3.41 -2.22
CA ASP A 90 -3.94 -4.51 -2.39
C ASP A 90 -3.25 -5.66 -3.14
N PRO A 91 -3.44 -6.93 -2.74
CA PRO A 91 -2.92 -8.11 -3.43
C PRO A 91 -3.19 -8.12 -4.94
N GLN A 92 -4.30 -7.56 -5.41
CA GLN A 92 -4.60 -7.46 -6.84
C GLN A 92 -3.62 -6.54 -7.58
N GLN A 93 -3.15 -5.45 -6.95
CA GLN A 93 -2.17 -4.55 -7.57
C GLN A 93 -0.84 -5.27 -7.81
N LEU A 94 -0.47 -6.20 -6.95
CA LEU A 94 0.74 -7.00 -7.11
C LEU A 94 0.70 -7.94 -8.33
N LEU A 95 -0.47 -8.16 -8.94
CA LEU A 95 -0.61 -8.92 -10.19
C LEU A 95 -0.23 -8.10 -11.44
N TYR A 96 -0.06 -6.79 -11.30
CA TYR A 96 0.19 -5.87 -12.39
C TYR A 96 1.65 -5.44 -12.46
N ASP A 97 2.28 -5.54 -13.63
CA ASP A 97 3.66 -5.09 -13.85
C ASP A 97 3.82 -3.58 -13.62
N SER A 98 2.77 -2.81 -13.91
CA SER A 98 2.74 -1.37 -13.63
C SER A 98 3.02 -1.02 -12.17
N THR A 99 2.62 -1.87 -11.21
CA THR A 99 2.91 -1.67 -9.79
C THR A 99 4.42 -1.67 -9.56
N PHE A 100 5.11 -2.70 -10.04
CA PHE A 100 6.56 -2.83 -9.85
C PHE A 100 7.35 -1.76 -10.60
N GLU A 101 6.91 -1.39 -11.80
CA GLU A 101 7.53 -0.30 -12.55
C GLU A 101 7.41 1.04 -11.82
N ALA A 102 6.24 1.35 -11.26
CA ALA A 102 6.06 2.56 -10.44
C ALA A 102 6.89 2.51 -9.15
N MET A 103 6.93 1.38 -8.44
CA MET A 103 7.68 1.23 -7.19
C MET A 103 9.18 1.49 -7.34
N LYS A 104 9.75 1.40 -8.56
CA LYS A 104 11.14 1.83 -8.81
C LYS A 104 11.41 3.27 -8.39
N GLY A 105 10.40 4.15 -8.46
CA GLY A 105 10.52 5.54 -8.00
C GLY A 105 10.76 5.68 -6.49
N LEU A 106 10.38 4.68 -5.70
CA LEU A 106 10.57 4.65 -4.25
C LEU A 106 11.86 3.94 -3.82
N ILE A 107 12.62 3.32 -4.73
CA ILE A 107 13.88 2.62 -4.41
C ILE A 107 14.86 3.49 -3.60
N PRO A 108 15.05 4.79 -3.91
CA PRO A 108 15.94 5.65 -3.12
C PRO A 108 15.49 5.87 -1.67
N TYR A 109 14.29 5.44 -1.30
CA TYR A 109 13.66 5.67 0.00
C TYR A 109 13.27 4.35 0.71
N CYS A 110 13.77 3.20 0.26
CA CYS A 110 13.42 1.88 0.83
C CYS A 110 13.68 1.75 2.34
N ASP A 111 14.65 2.49 2.89
CA ASP A 111 14.96 2.53 4.32
C ASP A 111 13.95 3.35 5.14
N ARG A 112 13.13 4.15 4.46
CA ARG A 112 12.11 5.04 5.02
C ARG A 112 10.69 4.63 4.68
N VAL A 113 10.52 3.56 3.88
CA VAL A 113 9.21 3.13 3.38
C VAL A 113 9.03 1.63 3.55
N MET A 114 7.93 1.25 4.20
CA MET A 114 7.46 -0.13 4.30
C MET A 114 6.19 -0.31 3.45
N ILE A 115 6.11 -1.43 2.74
CA ILE A 115 4.91 -1.80 1.98
C ILE A 115 4.10 -2.78 2.82
N GLU A 116 2.84 -2.47 3.07
CA GLU A 116 1.89 -3.33 3.77
C GLU A 116 0.98 -4.00 2.74
N VAL A 117 1.00 -5.33 2.70
CA VAL A 117 0.11 -6.10 1.81
C VAL A 117 -1.17 -6.43 2.56
N THR A 118 -2.29 -5.88 2.10
CA THR A 118 -3.60 -6.04 2.77
C THR A 118 -4.15 -7.46 2.63
N GLU A 119 -5.19 -7.75 3.38
CA GLU A 119 -5.90 -9.03 3.40
C GLU A 119 -6.99 -9.14 2.31
N SER A 120 -7.20 -8.07 1.53
CA SER A 120 -8.15 -8.00 0.42
C SER A 120 -8.08 -9.23 -0.49
N ILE A 121 -9.25 -9.70 -0.94
CA ILE A 121 -9.32 -10.79 -1.91
C ILE A 121 -9.41 -10.22 -3.33
N PRO A 122 -8.47 -10.53 -4.25
CA PRO A 122 -8.48 -10.04 -5.62
C PRO A 122 -9.79 -10.34 -6.35
N SER A 123 -10.24 -9.34 -7.11
CA SER A 123 -11.44 -9.41 -7.95
C SER A 123 -11.15 -10.10 -9.29
N ASN A 124 -9.99 -9.82 -9.89
CA ASN A 124 -9.53 -10.50 -11.10
C ASN A 124 -8.96 -11.87 -10.72
N ARG A 125 -9.86 -12.86 -10.66
CA ARG A 125 -9.52 -14.26 -10.46
C ARG A 125 -9.50 -14.95 -11.82
N ASP A 126 -8.34 -15.21 -12.39
CA ASP A 126 -8.28 -16.19 -13.47
C ASP A 126 -8.77 -17.53 -12.92
N ILE A 127 -9.91 -17.98 -13.44
CA ILE A 127 -10.63 -19.18 -13.01
C ILE A 127 -9.84 -20.40 -13.50
N ASP A 128 -8.79 -20.77 -12.78
CA ASP A 128 -8.23 -22.11 -12.86
C ASP A 128 -8.37 -22.80 -11.50
N GLN A 129 -8.85 -24.04 -11.56
CA GLN A 129 -9.59 -24.74 -10.50
C GLN A 129 -8.77 -25.18 -9.26
N TYR A 130 -7.60 -24.58 -9.04
CA TYR A 130 -6.75 -24.79 -7.88
C TYR A 130 -6.36 -23.43 -7.31
N PHE A 131 -7.26 -22.84 -6.53
CA PHE A 131 -7.10 -21.53 -5.87
C PHE A 131 -5.90 -21.53 -4.91
N ASN A 132 -4.73 -21.21 -5.43
CA ASN A 132 -3.56 -20.87 -4.64
C ASN A 132 -3.13 -19.46 -5.06
N TYR A 133 -3.94 -18.44 -4.73
CA TYR A 133 -3.58 -17.03 -4.87
C TYR A 133 -2.51 -16.68 -3.83
N SER A 134 -1.33 -17.24 -4.04
CA SER A 134 -0.15 -16.88 -3.29
C SER A 134 0.43 -15.65 -3.96
N VAL A 135 0.37 -14.51 -3.29
CA VAL A 135 1.14 -13.31 -3.66
C VAL A 135 2.60 -13.41 -3.23
N ARG A 136 3.07 -14.62 -2.89
CA ARG A 136 4.41 -14.86 -2.34
C ARG A 136 5.51 -14.44 -3.32
N ASP A 137 5.40 -14.80 -4.59
CA ASP A 137 6.41 -14.45 -5.58
C ASP A 137 6.44 -12.94 -5.83
N GLN A 138 5.28 -12.29 -5.77
CA GLN A 138 5.14 -10.85 -5.88
C GLN A 138 5.73 -10.13 -4.65
N ILE A 139 5.45 -10.60 -3.43
CA ILE A 139 6.07 -10.12 -2.19
C ILE A 139 7.58 -10.30 -2.26
N LYS A 140 8.06 -11.46 -2.73
CA LYS A 140 9.48 -11.71 -2.94
C LYS A 140 10.08 -10.71 -3.92
N ARG A 141 9.40 -10.42 -5.03
CA ARG A 141 9.84 -9.41 -6.01
C ARG A 141 9.94 -8.02 -5.38
N ILE A 142 8.96 -7.59 -4.57
CA ILE A 142 9.04 -6.31 -3.84
C ILE A 142 10.22 -6.30 -2.86
N HIS A 143 10.42 -7.39 -2.12
CA HIS A 143 11.54 -7.51 -1.20
C HIS A 143 12.91 -7.47 -1.90
N GLU A 144 13.04 -8.14 -3.06
CA GLU A 144 14.24 -8.11 -3.90
C GLU A 144 14.54 -6.72 -4.48
N MET A 145 13.54 -5.83 -4.57
CA MET A 145 13.74 -4.41 -4.90
C MET A 145 14.31 -3.58 -3.74
N GLY A 146 14.40 -4.16 -2.53
CA GLY A 146 14.98 -3.55 -1.34
C GLY A 146 13.96 -3.06 -0.30
N PHE A 147 12.67 -3.23 -0.53
CA PHE A 147 11.64 -2.79 0.40
C PHE A 147 11.48 -3.75 1.59
N SER A 148 11.18 -3.17 2.75
CA SER A 148 10.57 -3.93 3.85
C SER A 148 9.10 -4.18 3.51
N VAL A 149 8.63 -5.40 3.74
CA VAL A 149 7.25 -5.79 3.48
C VAL A 149 6.63 -6.32 4.77
N ALA A 150 5.47 -5.80 5.13
CA ALA A 150 4.61 -6.34 6.17
C ALA A 150 3.36 -6.97 5.52
N VAL A 151 2.82 -7.99 6.17
CA VAL A 151 1.54 -8.59 5.79
C VAL A 151 0.52 -8.12 6.82
N ASP A 152 -0.45 -7.34 6.38
CA ASP A 152 -1.40 -6.71 7.27
C ASP A 152 -2.55 -7.65 7.68
N ASP A 153 -3.16 -7.40 8.83
CA ASP A 153 -4.31 -8.13 9.36
C ASP A 153 -4.23 -9.67 9.21
N VAL A 154 -3.12 -10.24 9.68
CA VAL A 154 -2.90 -11.70 9.67
C VAL A 154 -4.02 -12.42 10.44
N SER A 155 -4.59 -13.45 9.81
CA SER A 155 -5.81 -14.20 10.19
C SER A 155 -7.14 -13.60 9.72
N SER A 156 -7.10 -12.52 8.94
CA SER A 156 -8.24 -11.97 8.21
C SER A 156 -8.06 -12.14 6.70
N GLY A 157 -9.17 -12.07 5.95
CA GLY A 157 -9.16 -12.11 4.48
C GLY A 157 -8.35 -13.26 3.88
N MET A 158 -7.41 -12.94 2.98
CA MET A 158 -6.47 -13.91 2.40
C MET A 158 -5.23 -14.18 3.26
N ASN A 159 -4.91 -13.31 4.22
CA ASN A 159 -3.69 -13.36 5.00
C ASN A 159 -3.78 -14.39 6.13
N SER A 160 -4.03 -15.66 5.79
CA SER A 160 -4.06 -16.76 6.77
C SER A 160 -2.65 -17.12 7.25
N PHE A 161 -2.54 -17.80 8.40
CA PHE A 161 -1.25 -18.28 8.94
C PHE A 161 -0.48 -19.20 7.97
N ASN A 162 -1.19 -19.88 7.06
CA ASN A 162 -0.57 -20.69 6.01
C ASN A 162 -0.03 -19.86 4.84
N ALA A 163 -0.52 -18.63 4.63
CA ALA A 163 -0.08 -17.74 3.57
C ALA A 163 1.20 -16.97 3.92
N VAL A 164 1.51 -16.83 5.22
CA VAL A 164 2.64 -16.05 5.75
C VAL A 164 3.82 -16.92 6.26
N ARG A 165 3.81 -18.22 5.95
CA ARG A 165 4.80 -19.19 6.44
C ARG A 165 5.88 -19.52 5.41
#